data_AF-A0A3L9MDL0-F1
#
_entry.id   AF-A0A3L9MDL0-F1
#
_cell.length_a   1.000
_cell.length_b   1.000
_cell.length_c   1.000
_cell.angle_alpha   90.00
_cell.angle_beta   90.00
_cell.angle_gamma   90.00
#
_symmetry.space_group_name_H-M   'P 1'
#
loop_
_entity.id
_entity.type
_entity.pdbx_description
1 polymer ?
#
loop_
_entity_poly.entity_id
_entity_poly.type
_entity_poly.pdbx_seq_one_letter_code
_entity_poly.pdbx_strand_id
1 'polypeptide(L)'
;MSNDLKVSDLVPFFKEGKHQIIFEFFYLLISLFICLGFIFSLLTTNWTIFELFDEGKKTLMLSFLAGYLGGWAFVAKWFYRVTARGRNDQYQCIWQSSKFYWRILSPLISALIAFTTYLLVISDFFPLELKNGLNNKTAFAFSFLLGYFSDIILTKLSKWIENVVPDRNSNE
;
A
#
# COMPACT_ATOMS: atom_id res chain seq x y z
N MET A 1 32.29 11.99 -12.45
CA MET A 1 31.11 12.63 -13.06
C MET A 1 30.24 13.12 -11.91
N SER A 2 30.20 14.43 -11.68
CA SER A 2 29.52 15.05 -10.54
C SER A 2 28.00 14.79 -10.61
N ASN A 3 27.46 14.19 -9.56
CA ASN A 3 26.03 13.89 -9.39
C ASN A 3 25.24 15.17 -9.02
N ASP A 4 25.35 16.21 -9.85
CA ASP A 4 24.41 17.32 -9.79
C ASP A 4 23.11 16.86 -10.44
N LEU A 5 22.29 16.18 -9.64
CA LEU A 5 20.87 16.01 -9.93
C LEU A 5 20.31 17.42 -10.20
N LYS A 6 20.00 17.72 -11.46
CA LYS A 6 19.43 19.00 -11.85
C LYS A 6 18.21 19.26 -10.96
N VAL A 7 18.16 20.46 -10.38
CA VAL A 7 17.08 20.96 -9.53
C VAL A 7 15.69 20.78 -10.19
N SER A 8 15.63 20.65 -11.52
CA SER A 8 14.42 20.36 -12.31
C SER A 8 13.73 19.04 -12.00
N ASP A 9 14.46 18.05 -11.46
CA ASP A 9 13.93 16.70 -11.23
C ASP A 9 13.39 16.52 -9.80
N LEU A 10 13.61 17.52 -8.95
CA LEU A 10 13.19 17.53 -7.55
C LEU A 10 11.74 18.02 -7.42
N VAL A 11 11.00 17.40 -6.50
CA VAL A 11 9.70 17.93 -6.07
C VAL A 11 9.91 19.34 -5.50
N PRO A 12 9.05 20.33 -5.81
CA PRO A 12 9.29 21.75 -5.51
C PRO A 12 9.51 22.09 -4.02
N PHE A 13 9.21 21.16 -3.12
CA PHE A 13 9.42 21.31 -1.68
C PHE A 13 10.86 21.08 -1.22
N PHE A 14 11.68 20.35 -1.99
CA PHE A 14 13.02 19.95 -1.57
C PHE A 14 14.12 20.64 -2.39
N LYS A 15 15.15 21.13 -1.69
CA LYS A 15 16.33 21.74 -2.32
C LYS A 15 17.35 20.72 -2.80
N GLU A 16 17.42 19.57 -2.14
CA GLU A 16 18.38 18.49 -2.44
C GLU A 16 17.72 17.11 -2.29
N GLY A 17 18.15 16.15 -3.10
CA GLY A 17 17.63 14.77 -3.04
C GLY A 17 17.91 14.07 -1.70
N LYS A 18 19.00 14.42 -1.01
CA LYS A 18 19.33 13.88 0.32
C LYS A 18 18.24 14.20 1.36
N HIS A 19 17.76 15.45 1.37
CA HIS A 19 16.69 15.88 2.28
C HIS A 19 15.39 15.13 2.02
N GLN A 20 15.08 14.87 0.74
CA GLN A 20 13.92 14.09 0.37
C GLN A 20 14.02 12.63 0.81
N ILE A 21 15.18 11.98 0.65
CA ILE A 21 15.40 10.61 1.13
C ILE A 21 15.25 10.51 2.66
N ILE A 22 15.81 11.48 3.40
CA ILE A 22 15.68 11.53 4.87
C ILE A 22 14.21 11.71 5.26
N PHE A 23 13.49 12.62 4.61
CA PHE A 23 12.07 12.82 4.84
C PHE A 23 11.26 11.54 4.59
N GLU A 24 11.49 10.87 3.46
CA GLU A 24 10.81 9.62 3.12
C GLU A 24 11.08 8.50 4.14
N PHE A 25 12.31 8.41 4.66
CA PHE A 25 12.66 7.46 5.71
C PHE A 25 11.86 7.72 7.00
N PHE A 26 11.83 8.96 7.47
CA PHE A 26 11.06 9.33 8.67
C PHE A 26 9.55 9.19 8.45
N TYR A 27 9.05 9.53 7.26
CA TYR A 27 7.66 9.31 6.88
C TYR A 27 7.29 7.83 7.02
N LEU A 28 8.09 6.91 6.45
CA LEU A 28 7.84 5.47 6.55
C LEU A 28 7.89 4.97 7.99
N LEU A 29 8.83 5.47 8.79
CA LEU A 29 8.98 5.06 10.18
C LEU A 29 7.79 5.54 11.03
N ILE A 30 7.42 6.81 10.91
CA ILE A 30 6.28 7.39 11.62
C ILE A 30 4.97 6.72 11.20
N SER A 31 4.77 6.50 9.89
CA SER A 31 3.56 5.85 9.39
C SER A 31 3.41 4.42 9.91
N LEU A 32 4.52 3.69 10.05
CA LEU A 32 4.53 2.34 10.64
C LEU A 32 4.06 2.38 12.09
N PHE A 33 4.66 3.25 12.92
CA PHE A 33 4.31 3.32 14.34
C PHE A 33 2.87 3.78 14.55
N ILE A 34 2.38 4.73 13.74
CA ILE A 34 0.97 5.14 13.76
C ILE A 34 0.06 3.95 13.42
N CYS A 35 0.35 3.22 12.33
CA CYS A 35 -0.45 2.06 11.91
C CYS A 35 -0.45 0.95 12.97
N LEU A 36 0.71 0.60 13.52
CA LEU A 36 0.83 -0.39 14.59
C LEU A 36 0.11 0.07 15.87
N GLY A 37 0.17 1.36 16.20
CA GLY A 37 -0.58 1.95 17.31
C GLY A 37 -2.10 1.79 17.14
N PHE A 38 -2.63 2.05 15.94
CA PHE A 38 -4.04 1.82 15.64
C PHE A 38 -4.43 0.34 15.71
N ILE A 39 -3.62 -0.56 15.13
CA ILE A 39 -3.87 -2.01 15.20
C ILE A 39 -3.85 -2.49 16.66
N PHE A 40 -2.83 -2.08 17.44
CA PHE A 40 -2.72 -2.43 18.85
C PHE A 40 -3.90 -1.90 19.66
N SER A 41 -4.32 -0.65 19.42
CA SER A 41 -5.48 -0.04 20.08
C SER A 41 -6.77 -0.83 19.80
N LEU A 42 -7.01 -1.22 18.54
CA LEU A 42 -8.16 -2.04 18.13
C LEU A 42 -8.15 -3.44 18.75
N LEU A 43 -6.98 -4.04 18.95
CA LEU A 43 -6.85 -5.40 19.50
C LEU A 43 -6.89 -5.45 21.02
N THR A 44 -6.41 -4.42 21.71
CA THR A 44 -6.19 -4.46 23.17
C THR A 44 -7.29 -3.81 23.98
N THR A 45 -8.07 -2.92 23.40
CA THR A 45 -8.93 -2.06 24.23
C THR A 45 -10.42 -2.23 23.93
N ASN A 46 -11.18 -2.34 25.01
CA ASN A 46 -12.60 -1.98 25.07
C ASN A 46 -12.73 -0.46 25.29
N TRP A 47 -12.16 0.39 24.41
CA TRP A 47 -12.48 1.83 24.50
C TRP A 47 -13.99 1.95 24.32
N THR A 48 -14.68 2.68 25.19
CA THR A 48 -16.14 2.92 25.09
C THR A 48 -16.56 3.51 23.73
N ILE A 49 -15.66 4.21 23.03
CA ILE A 49 -15.85 4.70 21.66
C ILE A 49 -15.80 3.55 20.63
N PHE A 50 -14.98 2.52 20.87
CA PHE A 50 -14.87 1.31 20.06
C PHE A 50 -15.86 0.20 20.45
N GLU A 51 -16.45 0.25 21.64
CA GLU A 51 -17.59 -0.61 22.03
C GLU A 51 -18.86 -0.30 21.22
N LEU A 52 -18.96 0.91 20.64
CA LEU A 52 -20.01 1.27 19.66
C LEU A 52 -19.81 0.58 18.30
N PHE A 53 -18.62 0.05 18.04
CA PHE A 53 -18.33 -0.68 16.81
C PHE A 53 -18.56 -2.17 17.05
N ASP A 54 -19.65 -2.66 16.45
CA ASP A 54 -19.93 -4.09 16.32
C ASP A 54 -18.71 -4.86 15.79
N GLU A 55 -18.59 -6.15 16.12
CA GLU A 55 -17.43 -7.00 15.77
C GLU A 55 -17.16 -7.00 14.24
N GLY A 56 -18.21 -6.88 13.43
CA GLY A 56 -18.09 -6.72 11.98
C GLY A 56 -17.36 -5.43 11.57
N LYS A 57 -17.58 -4.31 12.25
CA LYS A 57 -16.91 -3.03 11.94
C LYS A 57 -15.44 -3.04 12.35
N LYS A 58 -15.11 -3.69 13.47
CA LYS A 58 -13.70 -3.91 13.87
C LYS A 58 -12.97 -4.73 12.82
N THR A 59 -13.60 -5.79 12.31
CA THR A 59 -13.06 -6.62 11.23
C THR A 59 -12.76 -5.79 9.97
N LEU A 60 -13.67 -4.90 9.59
CA LEU A 60 -13.51 -4.00 8.44
C LEU A 60 -12.34 -3.02 8.62
N MET A 61 -12.21 -2.41 9.81
CA MET A 61 -11.09 -1.53 10.12
C MET A 61 -9.75 -2.27 10.14
N LEU A 62 -9.72 -3.47 10.71
CA LEU A 62 -8.53 -4.33 10.70
C LEU A 62 -8.16 -4.74 9.27
N SER A 63 -9.13 -5.05 8.41
CA SER A 63 -8.91 -5.30 6.99
C SER A 63 -8.26 -4.10 6.29
N PHE A 64 -8.79 -2.89 6.50
CA PHE A 64 -8.23 -1.66 5.92
C PHE A 64 -6.78 -1.41 6.39
N LEU A 65 -6.53 -1.49 7.70
CA LEU A 65 -5.20 -1.28 8.27
C LEU A 65 -4.20 -2.37 7.85
N ALA A 66 -4.66 -3.61 7.71
CA ALA A 66 -3.83 -4.70 7.18
C ALA A 66 -3.41 -4.42 5.73
N GLY A 67 -4.34 -3.97 4.89
CA GLY A 67 -4.05 -3.54 3.52
C GLY A 67 -3.05 -2.40 3.46
N TYR A 68 -3.19 -1.40 4.34
CA TYR A 68 -2.23 -0.32 4.50
C TYR A 68 -0.84 -0.84 4.87
N LEU A 69 -0.75 -1.75 5.85
CA LEU A 69 0.52 -2.34 6.30
C LEU A 69 1.19 -3.17 5.19
N GLY A 70 0.40 -3.89 4.38
CA GLY A 70 0.89 -4.59 3.20
C GLY A 70 1.51 -3.64 2.18
N GLY A 71 0.79 -2.57 1.82
CA GLY A 71 1.31 -1.53 0.91
C GLY A 71 2.53 -0.81 1.47
N TRP A 72 2.55 -0.54 2.78
CA TRP A 72 3.71 0.01 3.49
C TRP A 72 4.92 -0.92 3.36
N ALA A 73 4.76 -2.22 3.58
CA ALA A 73 5.86 -3.19 3.48
C ALA A 73 6.43 -3.28 2.05
N PHE A 74 5.56 -3.15 1.04
CA PHE A 74 5.99 -3.04 -0.35
C PHE A 74 6.83 -1.77 -0.59
N VAL A 75 6.34 -0.60 -0.16
CA VAL A 75 7.07 0.67 -0.32
C VAL A 75 8.38 0.67 0.46
N ALA A 76 8.41 0.13 1.69
CA ALA A 76 9.63 0.03 2.49
C ALA A 76 10.69 -0.87 1.81
N LYS A 77 10.28 -2.02 1.26
CA LYS A 77 11.15 -2.90 0.47
C LYS A 77 11.69 -2.18 -0.77
N TRP A 78 10.84 -1.43 -1.47
CA TRP A 78 11.26 -0.65 -2.63
C TRP A 78 12.25 0.45 -2.23
N PHE A 79 11.94 1.21 -1.18
CA PHE A 79 12.77 2.28 -0.63
C PHE A 79 14.17 1.78 -0.28
N TYR A 80 14.26 0.64 0.41
CA TYR A 80 15.53 -0.02 0.68
C TYR A 80 16.30 -0.32 -0.62
N ARG A 81 15.65 -0.94 -1.62
CA ARG A 81 16.33 -1.31 -2.88
C ARG A 81 16.89 -0.11 -3.65
N VAL A 82 16.22 1.04 -3.61
CA VAL A 82 16.67 2.24 -4.35
C VAL A 82 17.67 3.09 -3.58
N THR A 83 17.66 3.04 -2.25
CA THR A 83 18.55 3.85 -1.40
C THR A 83 19.79 3.10 -0.95
N ALA A 84 19.71 1.78 -0.76
CA ALA A 84 20.84 0.93 -0.38
C ALA A 84 21.70 0.59 -1.61
N ARG A 85 22.41 1.59 -2.14
CA ARG A 85 23.49 1.37 -3.11
C ARG A 85 24.76 0.98 -2.35
N GLY A 86 25.07 -0.32 -2.37
CA GLY A 86 26.33 -0.85 -1.87
C GLY A 86 27.50 -0.60 -2.84
N ARG A 87 28.71 -0.95 -2.41
CA ARG A 87 29.98 -0.74 -3.13
C ARG A 87 30.05 -1.38 -4.55
N ASN A 88 29.17 -2.32 -4.84
CA ASN A 88 29.14 -3.11 -6.08
C ASN A 88 27.81 -2.99 -6.86
N ASP A 89 27.03 -1.92 -6.65
CA ASP A 89 25.74 -1.71 -7.37
C ASP A 89 24.84 -2.96 -7.38
N GLN A 90 24.61 -3.55 -6.21
CA GLN A 90 23.82 -4.78 -6.05
C GLN A 90 22.38 -4.65 -6.59
N TYR A 91 21.88 -3.42 -6.73
CA TYR A 91 20.57 -3.11 -7.29
C TYR A 91 20.69 -2.06 -8.40
N GLN A 92 20.26 -2.41 -9.62
CA GLN A 92 20.21 -1.48 -10.77
C GLN A 92 19.11 -0.40 -10.64
N CYS A 93 18.37 -0.38 -9.54
CA CYS A 93 17.30 0.60 -9.35
C CYS A 93 17.88 1.97 -8.95
N ILE A 94 17.53 2.99 -9.73
CA ILE A 94 17.91 4.38 -9.48
C ILE A 94 16.81 5.05 -8.66
N TRP A 95 17.16 5.67 -7.53
CA TRP A 95 16.22 6.51 -6.80
C TRP A 95 15.83 7.71 -7.67
N GLN A 96 14.52 7.92 -7.83
CA GLN A 96 13.94 8.99 -8.63
C GLN A 96 13.10 9.89 -7.73
N SER A 97 13.38 11.19 -7.77
CA SER A 97 12.65 12.18 -6.97
C SER A 97 11.20 12.35 -7.45
N SER A 98 10.94 12.27 -8.76
CA SER A 98 9.59 12.36 -9.35
C SER A 98 8.58 11.34 -8.80
N LYS A 99 9.06 10.20 -8.29
CA LYS A 99 8.22 9.13 -7.70
C LYS A 99 7.84 9.40 -6.23
N PHE A 100 8.11 10.59 -5.70
CA PHE A 100 7.78 10.99 -4.33
C PHE A 100 6.30 10.77 -3.96
N TYR A 101 5.38 11.38 -4.72
CA TYR A 101 3.96 11.31 -4.44
C TYR A 101 3.43 9.88 -4.51
N TRP A 102 3.95 9.10 -5.47
CA TRP A 102 3.65 7.68 -5.55
C TRP A 102 4.04 6.96 -4.26
N ARG A 103 5.26 7.18 -3.72
CA ARG A 103 5.68 6.54 -2.45
C ARG A 103 4.80 6.89 -1.25
N ILE A 104 4.32 8.13 -1.17
CA ILE A 104 3.45 8.59 -0.09
C ILE A 104 2.03 8.02 -0.24
N LEU A 105 1.51 7.95 -1.47
CA LEU A 105 0.13 7.54 -1.72
C LEU A 105 -0.04 6.02 -1.84
N SER A 106 1.00 5.27 -2.24
CA SER A 106 0.91 3.82 -2.47
C SER A 106 0.39 3.01 -1.28
N PRO A 107 0.78 3.26 -0.01
CA PRO A 107 0.21 2.53 1.13
C PRO A 107 -1.30 2.77 1.28
N LEU A 108 -1.76 3.99 1.03
CA LEU A 108 -3.18 4.34 1.11
C LEU A 108 -3.99 3.72 -0.04
N ILE A 109 -3.45 3.76 -1.27
CA ILE A 109 -4.05 3.12 -2.44
C ILE A 109 -4.16 1.61 -2.21
N SER A 110 -3.10 1.00 -1.66
CA SER A 110 -3.08 -0.43 -1.31
C SER A 110 -4.14 -0.79 -0.26
N ALA A 111 -4.35 0.07 0.74
CA ALA A 111 -5.40 -0.09 1.73
C ALA A 111 -6.80 -0.10 1.09
N LEU A 112 -7.06 0.85 0.20
CA LEU A 112 -8.34 0.95 -0.52
C LEU A 112 -8.61 -0.28 -1.39
N ILE A 113 -7.59 -0.77 -2.12
CA ILE A 113 -7.72 -1.96 -2.97
C ILE A 113 -7.97 -3.21 -2.13
N ALA A 114 -7.20 -3.41 -1.07
CA ALA A 114 -7.38 -4.53 -0.17
C ALA A 114 -8.77 -4.51 0.49
N PHE A 115 -9.20 -3.34 0.96
CA PHE A 115 -10.50 -3.15 1.61
C PHE A 115 -11.67 -3.38 0.65
N THR A 116 -11.63 -2.79 -0.55
CA THR A 116 -12.68 -2.99 -1.57
C THR A 116 -12.75 -4.43 -2.04
N THR A 117 -11.60 -5.07 -2.25
CA THR A 117 -11.55 -6.49 -2.61
C THR A 117 -12.12 -7.36 -1.48
N TYR A 118 -11.79 -7.06 -0.22
CA TYR A 118 -12.39 -7.73 0.93
C TYR A 118 -13.91 -7.57 0.96
N LEU A 119 -14.43 -6.35 0.73
CA LEU A 119 -15.87 -6.10 0.65
C LEU A 119 -16.56 -6.90 -0.46
N LEU A 120 -15.93 -7.04 -1.62
CA LEU A 120 -16.46 -7.84 -2.72
C LEU A 120 -16.51 -9.34 -2.36
N VAL A 121 -15.51 -9.84 -1.62
CA VAL A 121 -15.49 -11.23 -1.16
C VAL A 121 -16.60 -11.49 -0.14
N ILE A 122 -16.81 -10.60 0.84
CA ILE A 122 -17.86 -10.81 1.84
C ILE A 122 -19.28 -10.57 1.30
N SER A 123 -19.40 -9.93 0.15
CA SER A 123 -20.68 -9.68 -0.54
C SER A 123 -21.03 -10.80 -1.53
N ASP A 124 -20.31 -11.92 -1.49
CA ASP A 124 -20.44 -13.08 -2.39
C ASP A 124 -20.33 -12.73 -3.89
N PHE A 125 -19.71 -11.59 -4.22
CA PHE A 125 -19.47 -11.19 -5.61
C PHE A 125 -18.35 -12.03 -6.24
N PHE A 126 -17.35 -12.42 -5.44
CA PHE A 126 -16.33 -13.38 -5.84
C PHE A 126 -16.65 -14.76 -5.27
N PRO A 127 -16.52 -15.84 -6.06
CA PRO A 127 -16.75 -17.23 -5.60
C PRO A 127 -15.55 -17.73 -4.78
N LEU A 128 -15.23 -17.04 -3.68
CA LEU A 128 -14.12 -17.36 -2.79
C LEU A 128 -14.68 -17.84 -1.44
N GLU A 129 -14.79 -19.15 -1.26
CA GLU A 129 -15.19 -19.75 0.01
C GLU A 129 -14.03 -19.74 1.01
N LEU A 130 -14.08 -18.83 1.99
CA LEU A 130 -13.13 -18.83 3.11
C LEU A 130 -13.56 -19.88 4.15
N LYS A 131 -12.94 -21.07 4.09
CA LYS A 131 -13.23 -22.27 4.92
C LYS A 131 -13.39 -22.05 6.44
N ASN A 132 -12.83 -21.00 7.02
CA ASN A 132 -12.85 -20.75 8.48
C ASN A 132 -13.76 -19.59 8.90
N GLY A 133 -14.60 -19.07 8.00
CA GLY A 133 -15.36 -17.85 8.25
C GLY A 133 -14.49 -16.59 8.32
N LEU A 134 -15.15 -15.43 8.22
CA LEU A 134 -14.53 -14.11 8.22
C LEU A 134 -14.24 -13.65 9.67
N ASN A 135 -13.27 -14.30 10.31
CA ASN A 135 -12.77 -13.87 11.61
C ASN A 135 -11.69 -12.77 11.43
N ASN A 136 -11.47 -11.94 12.45
CA ASN A 136 -10.50 -10.83 12.46
C ASN A 136 -9.12 -11.24 11.91
N LYS A 137 -8.64 -12.44 12.24
CA LYS A 137 -7.33 -12.97 11.79
C LYS A 137 -7.29 -13.26 10.28
N THR A 138 -8.35 -13.87 9.74
CA THR A 138 -8.41 -14.21 8.31
C THR A 138 -8.59 -12.95 7.47
N ALA A 139 -9.44 -12.03 7.90
CA ALA A 139 -9.62 -10.72 7.28
C ALA A 139 -8.30 -9.93 7.24
N PHE A 140 -7.56 -9.90 8.36
CA PHE A 140 -6.25 -9.24 8.44
C PHE A 140 -5.24 -9.87 7.48
N ALA A 141 -5.01 -11.19 7.57
CA ALA A 141 -4.01 -11.87 6.74
C ALA A 141 -4.32 -11.74 5.24
N PHE A 142 -5.58 -11.88 4.86
CA PHE A 142 -6.03 -11.75 3.48
C PHE A 142 -5.82 -10.32 2.96
N SER A 143 -6.26 -9.32 3.72
CA SER A 143 -6.14 -7.92 3.32
C SER A 143 -4.69 -7.45 3.29
N PHE A 144 -3.83 -7.96 4.18
CA PHE A 144 -2.38 -7.70 4.13
C PHE A 144 -1.76 -8.18 2.83
N LEU A 145 -2.07 -9.42 2.40
CA LEU A 145 -1.55 -9.96 1.15
C LEU A 145 -2.03 -9.16 -0.06
N LEU A 146 -3.31 -8.81 -0.09
CA LEU A 146 -3.88 -7.96 -1.15
C LEU A 146 -3.21 -6.58 -1.19
N GLY A 147 -2.98 -5.97 -0.04
CA GLY A 147 -2.27 -4.69 0.06
C GLY A 147 -0.82 -4.79 -0.41
N TYR A 148 -0.10 -5.84 -0.05
CA TYR A 148 1.30 -6.04 -0.45
C TYR A 148 1.46 -6.24 -1.96
N PHE A 149 0.49 -6.88 -2.60
CA PHE A 149 0.49 -7.17 -4.04
C PHE A 149 -0.43 -6.25 -4.85
N SER A 150 -0.86 -5.13 -4.28
CA SER A 150 -1.83 -4.20 -4.87
C SER A 150 -1.44 -3.75 -6.29
N ASP A 151 -0.17 -3.41 -6.52
CA ASP A 151 0.35 -3.02 -7.84
C ASP A 151 0.21 -4.13 -8.88
N ILE A 152 0.46 -5.39 -8.50
CA ILE A 152 0.32 -6.54 -9.40
C ILE A 152 -1.17 -6.78 -9.70
N ILE A 153 -2.01 -6.65 -8.67
CA ILE A 153 -3.46 -6.80 -8.80
C ILE A 153 -4.01 -5.73 -9.76
N LEU A 154 -3.67 -4.46 -9.57
CA LEU A 154 -4.06 -3.36 -10.46
C LEU A 154 -3.61 -3.61 -11.90
N THR A 155 -2.35 -4.03 -12.08
CA THR A 155 -1.80 -4.31 -13.41
C THR A 155 -2.58 -5.44 -14.10
N LYS A 156 -2.94 -6.50 -13.37
CA LYS A 156 -3.72 -7.62 -13.91
C LYS A 156 -5.17 -7.23 -14.18
N LEU A 157 -5.78 -6.42 -13.32
CA LEU A 157 -7.14 -5.92 -13.49
C LEU A 157 -7.25 -4.99 -14.71
N SER A 158 -6.29 -4.08 -14.92
CA SER A 158 -6.25 -3.24 -16.13
C SER A 158 -6.28 -4.08 -17.40
N LYS A 159 -5.39 -5.08 -17.48
CA LYS A 159 -5.31 -6.01 -18.61
C LYS A 159 -6.59 -6.83 -18.80
N TRP A 160 -7.23 -7.23 -17.71
CA TRP A 160 -8.51 -7.94 -17.78
C TRP A 160 -9.63 -7.04 -18.33
N ILE A 161 -9.71 -5.79 -17.86
CA ILE A 161 -10.69 -4.80 -18.33
C ILE A 161 -10.48 -4.51 -19.82
N GLU A 162 -9.23 -4.34 -20.26
CA GLU A 162 -8.88 -4.15 -21.68
C GLU A 162 -9.35 -5.31 -22.57
N ASN A 163 -9.39 -6.54 -22.05
CA ASN A 163 -9.87 -7.70 -22.79
C ASN A 163 -11.41 -7.87 -22.76
N VAL A 164 -12.09 -7.26 -21.79
CA VAL A 164 -13.55 -7.40 -21.60
C VAL A 164 -14.32 -6.23 -22.20
N VAL A 165 -13.76 -5.02 -22.14
CA VAL A 165 -14.38 -3.83 -22.72
C VAL A 165 -13.92 -3.73 -24.19
N PRO A 166 -14.83 -3.91 -25.16
CA PRO A 166 -14.46 -3.84 -26.57
C PRO A 166 -13.92 -2.44 -26.91
N ASP A 167 -12.81 -2.42 -27.64
CA ASP A 167 -12.13 -1.19 -28.05
C ASP A 167 -13.04 -0.41 -29.01
N ARG A 168 -13.48 0.78 -28.60
CA ARG A 168 -14.41 1.61 -29.39
C ARG A 168 -13.82 2.11 -30.72
N ASN A 169 -12.53 1.94 -30.94
CA ASN A 169 -11.81 2.49 -32.10
C ASN A 169 -11.50 1.46 -33.20
N SER A 170 -12.18 0.31 -33.23
CA SER A 170 -12.00 -0.71 -34.28
C SER A 170 -13.01 -0.63 -35.44
N ASN A 171 -13.87 0.41 -35.48
CA ASN A 171 -14.87 0.63 -36.53
C ASN A 171 -14.88 2.09 -37.06
N GLU A 172 -13.71 2.63 -37.41
CA GLU A 172 -13.60 3.76 -38.35
C GLU A 172 -12.61 3.42 -39.47
#